data_AF-A0A969M0G3-F1
#
_entry.id   AF-A0A969M0G3-F1
#
_cell.length_a   1.000
_cell.length_b   1.000
_cell.length_c   1.000
_cell.angle_alpha   90.00
_cell.angle_beta   90.00
_cell.angle_gamma   90.00
#
_symmetry.space_group_name_H-M   'P 1'
#
loop_
_entity.id
_entity.type
_entity.pdbx_description
1 polymer ?
#
loop_
_entity_poly.entity_id
_entity_poly.type
_entity_poly.pdbx_seq_one_letter_code
_entity_poly.pdbx_strand_id
1 'polypeptide(L)'
;MTLRVAVVGSGPAGSSAAETLVKAGIETYLFERKLDNAKPCGGAIPLCMVDEFELPPEIIDRRVRKMKMISPSNREVDINLVNEDEYIGMCRREVLDGFMRDRAAALGAKLINGTVHKLDIPSTSSQPYVIHYNDHAEGTDGVGIAKTLKVDLVIGADGANSRVAKAIDAGDYNYAIAFQERIRIPADKMAYYEDRAEMYVGNDVSPDFYAWVFPKYDHVAVGTGTMKVNQARIKQLQAGIRARAAHRIAGGKIIKVEAHPIPEHPRPRRVVGRVALVGDAAGTVTKSSGEGIYFAAKSGRMCAETIVETSNSGAKIPTEADLKLYIKRWDKKYGMTYLVLDILQRVFYRTDATREAFVEMCSDLDVQKMTFDSYLYKTVVPMNPLIQMKVTAKTLASLLRGNALAP
;
A
#
# COMPACT_ATOMS: atom_id res chain seq x y z
N MET A 1 6.68 -10.54 -34.06
CA MET A 1 7.57 -10.14 -32.95
C MET A 1 6.74 -10.21 -31.68
N THR A 2 7.24 -10.88 -30.63
CA THR A 2 6.57 -10.89 -29.32
C THR A 2 7.08 -9.71 -28.52
N LEU A 3 6.17 -8.89 -28.01
CA LEU A 3 6.47 -7.74 -27.16
C LEU A 3 7.27 -8.16 -25.92
N ARG A 4 8.38 -7.47 -25.62
CA ARG A 4 9.20 -7.72 -24.42
C ARG A 4 9.00 -6.62 -23.39
N VAL A 5 8.59 -7.00 -22.19
CA VAL A 5 8.30 -6.06 -21.10
C VAL A 5 9.18 -6.37 -19.90
N ALA A 6 9.92 -5.37 -19.41
CA ALA A 6 10.57 -5.44 -18.11
C ALA A 6 9.62 -4.89 -17.03
N VAL A 7 9.39 -5.67 -15.98
CA VAL A 7 8.71 -5.23 -14.75
C VAL A 7 9.76 -5.15 -13.66
N VAL A 8 10.08 -3.94 -13.21
CA VAL A 8 11.16 -3.71 -12.25
C VAL A 8 10.59 -3.61 -10.84
N GLY A 9 10.84 -4.63 -10.01
CA GLY A 9 10.28 -4.81 -8.66
C GLY A 9 9.20 -5.89 -8.62
N SER A 10 9.27 -6.82 -7.68
CA SER A 10 8.35 -7.99 -7.57
C SER A 10 7.39 -7.95 -6.38
N GLY A 11 7.18 -6.76 -5.81
CA GLY A 11 6.09 -6.57 -4.85
C GLY A 11 4.71 -6.73 -5.51
N PRO A 12 3.60 -6.47 -4.77
CA PRO A 12 2.24 -6.70 -5.26
C PRO A 12 1.96 -6.04 -6.62
N ALA A 13 2.47 -4.83 -6.87
CA ALA A 13 2.31 -4.14 -8.14
C ALA A 13 2.99 -4.87 -9.31
N GLY A 14 4.27 -5.19 -9.16
CA GLY A 14 5.02 -5.82 -10.25
C GLY A 14 4.59 -7.24 -10.52
N SER A 15 4.33 -8.02 -9.47
CA SER A 15 3.85 -9.40 -9.61
C SER A 15 2.46 -9.46 -10.26
N SER A 16 1.56 -8.54 -9.91
CA SER A 16 0.25 -8.44 -10.58
C SER A 16 0.37 -8.02 -12.05
N ALA A 17 1.26 -7.07 -12.36
CA ALA A 17 1.51 -6.67 -13.73
C ALA A 17 2.10 -7.82 -14.56
N ALA A 18 3.10 -8.52 -14.00
CA ALA A 18 3.76 -9.62 -14.67
C ALA A 18 2.79 -10.78 -14.93
N GLU A 19 1.99 -11.16 -13.93
CA GLU A 19 0.95 -12.19 -14.06
C GLU A 19 -0.02 -11.88 -15.22
N THR A 20 -0.51 -10.65 -15.31
CA THR A 20 -1.43 -10.23 -16.37
C THR A 20 -0.77 -10.29 -17.75
N LEU A 21 0.48 -9.86 -17.87
CA LEU A 21 1.20 -9.88 -19.15
C LEU A 21 1.46 -11.30 -19.65
N VAL A 22 1.90 -12.22 -18.76
CA VAL A 22 2.22 -13.60 -19.17
C VAL A 22 0.99 -14.41 -19.51
N LYS A 23 -0.15 -14.17 -18.83
CA LYS A 23 -1.45 -14.74 -19.20
C LYS A 23 -1.88 -14.34 -20.63
N ALA A 24 -1.41 -13.21 -21.14
CA ALA A 24 -1.65 -12.75 -22.51
C ALA A 24 -0.56 -13.17 -23.51
N GLY A 25 0.41 -14.01 -23.11
CA GLY A 25 1.49 -14.47 -23.99
C GLY A 25 2.61 -13.44 -24.23
N ILE A 26 2.67 -12.37 -23.43
CA ILE A 26 3.69 -11.33 -23.56
C ILE A 26 4.97 -11.76 -22.85
N GLU A 27 6.12 -11.63 -23.53
CA GLU A 27 7.42 -11.98 -22.97
C GLU A 27 7.79 -11.01 -21.84
N THR A 28 7.79 -11.51 -20.61
CA THR A 28 7.86 -10.68 -19.41
C THR A 28 9.06 -11.05 -18.55
N TYR A 29 9.84 -10.03 -18.17
CA TYR A 29 11.00 -10.13 -17.28
C TYR A 29 10.68 -9.43 -15.97
N LEU A 30 10.62 -10.18 -14.87
CA LEU A 30 10.27 -9.66 -13.54
C LEU A 30 11.54 -9.56 -12.69
N PHE A 31 11.95 -8.35 -12.33
CA PHE A 31 13.16 -8.13 -11.53
C PHE A 31 12.84 -8.00 -10.05
N GLU A 32 13.64 -8.66 -9.21
CA GLU A 32 13.66 -8.43 -7.77
C GLU A 32 15.09 -8.38 -7.25
N ARG A 33 15.39 -7.37 -6.43
CA ARG A 33 16.70 -7.24 -5.81
C ARG A 33 16.87 -8.24 -4.65
N LYS A 34 15.85 -8.42 -3.81
CA LYS A 34 15.91 -9.31 -2.64
C LYS A 34 14.68 -10.21 -2.59
N LEU A 35 14.85 -11.49 -2.88
CA LEU A 35 13.74 -12.46 -2.86
C LEU A 35 13.30 -12.83 -1.44
N ASP A 36 14.20 -12.67 -0.47
CA ASP A 36 14.06 -13.04 0.95
C ASP A 36 13.56 -11.90 1.84
N ASN A 37 13.32 -10.71 1.27
CA ASN A 37 12.96 -9.52 2.03
C ASN A 37 11.74 -8.84 1.43
N ALA A 38 10.86 -8.36 2.30
CA ALA A 38 9.70 -7.58 1.90
C ALA A 38 9.73 -6.17 2.47
N LYS A 39 9.00 -5.26 1.82
CA LYS A 39 8.79 -3.91 2.34
C LYS A 39 8.06 -3.99 3.70
N PRO A 40 8.55 -3.29 4.74
CA PRO A 40 7.85 -3.14 6.02
C PRO A 40 6.43 -2.61 5.84
N CYS A 41 5.45 -3.24 6.49
CA CYS A 41 4.04 -2.88 6.37
C CYS A 41 3.23 -3.47 7.53
N GLY A 42 2.14 -2.79 7.90
CA GLY A 42 1.15 -3.32 8.83
C GLY A 42 0.38 -4.53 8.29
N GLY A 43 0.36 -4.74 6.97
CA GLY A 43 -0.10 -5.99 6.34
C GLY A 43 -1.61 -6.18 6.24
N ALA A 44 -2.41 -5.13 6.48
CA ALA A 44 -3.86 -5.16 6.28
C ALA A 44 -4.21 -5.11 4.78
N ILE A 45 -5.07 -6.02 4.34
CA ILE A 45 -5.63 -6.06 2.99
C ILE A 45 -7.16 -6.10 3.03
N PRO A 46 -7.84 -5.46 2.07
CA PRO A 46 -9.30 -5.45 2.00
C PRO A 46 -9.83 -6.77 1.43
N LEU A 47 -11.08 -7.11 1.73
CA LEU A 47 -11.73 -8.33 1.25
C LEU A 47 -11.72 -8.42 -0.28
N CYS A 48 -12.01 -7.31 -0.99
CA CYS A 48 -12.00 -7.31 -2.45
C CYS A 48 -10.64 -7.69 -3.04
N MET A 49 -9.52 -7.48 -2.32
CA MET A 49 -8.21 -7.91 -2.78
C MET A 49 -8.07 -9.44 -2.73
N VAL A 50 -8.65 -10.09 -1.73
CA VAL A 50 -8.63 -11.54 -1.59
C VAL A 50 -9.29 -12.18 -2.80
N ASP A 51 -10.49 -11.73 -3.13
CA ASP A 51 -11.25 -12.26 -4.27
C ASP A 51 -10.62 -11.86 -5.60
N GLU A 52 -10.33 -10.57 -5.80
CA GLU A 52 -9.84 -10.06 -7.07
C GLU A 52 -8.49 -10.66 -7.47
N PHE A 53 -7.62 -10.95 -6.50
CA PHE A 53 -6.29 -11.50 -6.74
C PHE A 53 -6.18 -12.99 -6.44
N GLU A 54 -7.31 -13.67 -6.19
CA GLU A 54 -7.38 -15.11 -5.93
C GLU A 54 -6.36 -15.51 -4.85
N LEU A 55 -6.37 -14.78 -3.74
CA LEU A 55 -5.46 -15.01 -2.63
C LEU A 55 -5.96 -16.20 -1.79
N PRO A 56 -5.14 -17.24 -1.60
CA PRO A 56 -5.58 -18.42 -0.89
C PRO A 56 -5.63 -18.14 0.63
N PRO A 57 -6.55 -18.77 1.38
CA PRO A 57 -6.77 -18.44 2.78
C PRO A 57 -5.53 -18.67 3.67
N GLU A 58 -4.61 -19.53 3.26
CA GLU A 58 -3.41 -19.92 4.02
C GLU A 58 -2.37 -18.79 4.12
N ILE A 59 -2.42 -17.79 3.21
CA ILE A 59 -1.53 -16.63 3.29
C ILE A 59 -2.09 -15.50 4.16
N ILE A 60 -3.33 -15.65 4.65
CA ILE A 60 -4.00 -14.71 5.54
C ILE A 60 -3.79 -15.16 6.99
N ASP A 61 -2.81 -14.56 7.67
CA ASP A 61 -2.44 -14.94 9.05
C ASP A 61 -3.59 -14.72 10.06
N ARG A 62 -4.38 -13.66 9.87
CA ARG A 62 -5.57 -13.32 10.70
C ARG A 62 -6.69 -12.70 9.88
N ARG A 63 -7.92 -12.99 10.29
CA ARG A 63 -9.14 -12.39 9.76
C ARG A 63 -9.71 -11.43 10.79
N VAL A 64 -9.33 -10.16 10.70
CA VAL A 64 -9.75 -9.14 11.66
C VAL A 64 -11.19 -8.73 11.36
N ARG A 65 -12.06 -8.89 12.35
CA ARG A 65 -13.48 -8.51 12.31
C ARG A 65 -13.80 -7.34 13.23
N LYS A 66 -12.90 -7.02 14.16
CA LYS A 66 -13.03 -5.96 15.15
C LYS A 66 -11.87 -4.96 15.00
N MET A 67 -12.19 -3.72 14.67
CA MET A 67 -11.22 -2.62 14.74
C MET A 67 -11.53 -1.76 15.94
N LYS A 68 -10.53 -1.46 16.76
CA LYS A 68 -10.68 -0.53 17.88
C LYS A 68 -9.98 0.77 17.54
N MET A 69 -10.76 1.85 17.48
CA MET A 69 -10.26 3.22 17.33
C MET A 69 -10.05 3.83 18.71
N ILE A 70 -8.87 4.38 18.96
CA ILE A 70 -8.45 4.89 20.27
C ILE A 70 -8.05 6.35 20.14
N SER A 71 -8.80 7.23 20.80
CA SER A 71 -8.65 8.69 20.70
C SER A 71 -7.49 9.23 21.56
N PRO A 72 -7.09 10.51 21.42
CA PRO A 72 -6.03 11.10 22.25
C PRO A 72 -6.23 10.93 23.77
N SER A 73 -7.46 11.05 24.26
CA SER A 73 -7.86 10.84 25.67
C SER A 73 -8.02 9.37 26.08
N ASN A 74 -7.66 8.43 25.19
CA ASN A 74 -7.85 6.97 25.35
C ASN A 74 -9.31 6.52 25.40
N ARG A 75 -10.25 7.30 24.84
CA ARG A 75 -11.57 6.76 24.55
C ARG A 75 -11.45 5.67 23.50
N GLU A 76 -12.00 4.50 23.80
CA GLU A 76 -12.03 3.36 22.89
C GLU A 76 -13.41 3.27 22.21
N VAL A 77 -13.40 3.11 20.89
CA VAL A 77 -14.59 2.82 20.09
C VAL A 77 -14.36 1.53 19.33
N ASP A 78 -15.21 0.54 19.58
CA ASP A 78 -15.22 -0.72 18.84
C ASP A 78 -16.02 -0.56 17.54
N ILE A 79 -15.40 -0.97 16.45
CA ILE A 79 -16.00 -1.06 15.12
C ILE A 79 -16.01 -2.52 14.70
N ASN A 80 -17.21 -3.08 14.56
CA ASN A 80 -17.39 -4.50 14.28
C ASN A 80 -17.98 -4.70 12.89
N LEU A 81 -17.46 -5.66 12.16
CA LEU A 81 -18.06 -6.12 10.92
C LEU A 81 -19.33 -6.92 11.23
N VAL A 82 -20.46 -6.44 10.71
CA VAL A 82 -21.79 -7.03 10.94
C VAL A 82 -21.97 -8.31 10.12
N ASN A 83 -21.44 -8.34 8.89
CA ASN A 83 -21.51 -9.52 8.02
C ASN A 83 -20.44 -10.55 8.43
N GLU A 84 -20.86 -11.78 8.75
CA GLU A 84 -19.99 -12.87 9.24
C GLU A 84 -18.98 -13.38 8.20
N ASP A 85 -19.20 -13.08 6.93
CA ASP A 85 -18.26 -13.44 5.85
C ASP A 85 -17.18 -12.37 5.61
N GLU A 86 -17.36 -11.16 6.16
CA GLU A 86 -16.45 -10.03 5.92
C GLU A 86 -15.29 -9.96 6.93
N TYR A 87 -14.08 -9.68 6.45
CA TYR A 87 -12.92 -9.45 7.31
C TYR A 87 -11.87 -8.56 6.64
N ILE A 88 -11.00 -7.97 7.46
CA ILE A 88 -9.73 -7.41 7.02
C ILE A 88 -8.67 -8.51 7.11
N GLY A 89 -8.08 -8.86 5.98
CA GLY A 89 -7.00 -9.85 5.94
C GLY A 89 -5.72 -9.25 6.50
N MET A 90 -5.08 -9.93 7.45
CA MET A 90 -3.76 -9.56 7.95
C MET A 90 -2.71 -10.52 7.41
N CYS A 91 -1.76 -9.99 6.67
CA CYS A 91 -0.73 -10.77 5.99
C CYS A 91 0.67 -10.36 6.44
N ARG A 92 1.59 -11.32 6.46
CA ARG A 92 3.03 -11.03 6.37
C ARG A 92 3.39 -10.71 4.93
N ARG A 93 4.10 -9.61 4.71
CA ARG A 93 4.47 -9.16 3.37
C ARG A 93 5.41 -10.13 2.67
N GLU A 94 6.32 -10.77 3.40
CA GLU A 94 7.18 -11.81 2.84
C GLU A 94 6.41 -13.01 2.28
N VAL A 95 5.26 -13.35 2.86
CA VAL A 95 4.40 -14.46 2.39
C VAL A 95 3.53 -14.00 1.23
N LEU A 96 2.86 -12.85 1.36
CA LEU A 96 1.99 -12.30 0.31
C LEU A 96 2.77 -11.97 -0.97
N ASP A 97 3.87 -11.22 -0.84
CA ASP A 97 4.69 -10.82 -1.98
C ASP A 97 5.30 -12.06 -2.66
N GLY A 98 5.76 -13.02 -1.85
CA GLY A 98 6.28 -14.30 -2.33
C GLY A 98 5.25 -15.08 -3.13
N PHE A 99 4.06 -15.29 -2.58
CA PHE A 99 2.96 -15.97 -3.28
C PHE A 99 2.65 -15.33 -4.63
N MET A 100 2.46 -14.00 -4.68
CA MET A 100 2.10 -13.32 -5.93
C MET A 100 3.23 -13.40 -6.96
N ARG A 101 4.48 -13.22 -6.54
CA ARG A 101 5.65 -13.30 -7.41
C ARG A 101 5.84 -14.70 -7.97
N ASP A 102 5.80 -15.70 -7.09
CA ASP A 102 6.06 -17.09 -7.46
C ASP A 102 4.95 -17.62 -8.37
N ARG A 103 3.69 -17.16 -8.17
CA ARG A 103 2.58 -17.40 -9.10
C ARG A 103 2.84 -16.80 -10.48
N ALA A 104 3.28 -15.54 -10.56
CA ALA A 104 3.62 -14.92 -11.84
C ALA A 104 4.75 -15.66 -12.56
N ALA A 105 5.77 -16.12 -11.82
CA ALA A 105 6.86 -16.92 -12.36
C ALA A 105 6.39 -18.28 -12.87
N ALA A 106 5.54 -18.98 -12.11
CA ALA A 106 4.94 -20.26 -12.51
C ALA A 106 4.10 -20.16 -13.79
N LEU A 107 3.50 -19.00 -14.06
CA LEU A 107 2.76 -18.69 -15.28
C LEU A 107 3.65 -18.26 -16.47
N GLY A 108 4.96 -18.19 -16.28
CA GLY A 108 5.93 -17.94 -17.36
C GLY A 108 6.70 -16.62 -17.27
N ALA A 109 6.54 -15.83 -16.19
CA ALA A 109 7.36 -14.63 -16.02
C ALA A 109 8.81 -15.03 -15.74
N LYS A 110 9.76 -14.46 -16.48
CA LYS A 110 11.20 -14.67 -16.25
C LYS A 110 11.63 -13.90 -15.02
N LEU A 111 11.56 -14.55 -13.85
CA LEU A 111 12.01 -13.97 -12.59
C LEU A 111 13.55 -13.86 -12.58
N ILE A 112 14.05 -12.63 -12.43
CA ILE A 112 15.47 -12.32 -12.35
C ILE A 112 15.74 -11.77 -10.96
N ASN A 113 16.53 -12.50 -10.16
CA ASN A 113 17.07 -11.93 -8.93
C ASN A 113 18.21 -10.97 -9.28
N GLY A 114 17.90 -9.69 -9.44
CA GLY A 114 18.87 -8.69 -9.86
C GLY A 114 18.55 -7.28 -9.43
N THR A 115 19.60 -6.51 -9.11
CA THR A 115 19.48 -5.07 -8.82
C THR A 115 19.55 -4.27 -10.11
N VAL A 116 18.41 -3.79 -10.61
CA VAL A 116 18.38 -2.79 -11.68
C VAL A 116 19.03 -1.50 -11.18
N HIS A 117 19.98 -0.98 -11.94
CA HIS A 117 20.71 0.23 -11.55
C HIS A 117 20.71 1.34 -12.59
N LYS A 118 20.43 1.06 -13.86
CA LYS A 118 20.30 2.06 -14.91
C LYS A 118 19.26 1.64 -15.96
N LEU A 119 18.59 2.63 -16.54
CA LEU A 119 17.72 2.48 -17.69
C LEU A 119 18.21 3.43 -18.78
N ASP A 120 18.63 2.90 -19.92
CA ASP A 120 18.91 3.73 -21.10
C ASP A 120 17.61 3.95 -21.88
N ILE A 121 17.28 5.23 -22.06
CA ILE A 121 16.13 5.67 -22.85
C ILE A 121 16.59 5.84 -24.30
N PRO A 122 15.92 5.20 -25.27
CA PRO A 122 16.31 5.31 -26.67
C PRO A 122 16.08 6.73 -27.21
N SER A 123 16.90 7.16 -28.17
CA SER A 123 16.74 8.45 -28.84
C SER A 123 15.56 8.50 -29.82
N THR A 124 15.09 7.33 -30.27
CA THR A 124 13.93 7.20 -31.16
C THR A 124 12.92 6.19 -30.62
N SER A 125 11.66 6.37 -30.98
CA SER A 125 10.57 5.48 -30.56
C SER A 125 10.57 4.12 -31.26
N SER A 126 11.53 3.77 -32.10
CA SER A 126 11.62 2.42 -32.70
C SER A 126 12.68 1.53 -32.03
N GLN A 127 13.60 2.12 -31.26
CA GLN A 127 14.66 1.38 -30.59
C GLN A 127 14.23 0.84 -29.22
N PRO A 128 14.81 -0.27 -28.74
CA PRO A 128 14.50 -0.82 -27.43
C PRO A 128 15.10 0.02 -26.30
N TYR A 129 14.51 -0.07 -25.11
CA TYR A 129 15.13 0.35 -23.87
C TYR A 129 16.20 -0.67 -23.44
N VAL A 130 17.22 -0.22 -22.71
CA VAL A 130 18.24 -1.12 -22.13
C VAL A 130 18.22 -1.03 -20.62
N ILE A 131 17.89 -2.16 -19.97
CA ILE A 131 17.96 -2.33 -18.52
C ILE A 131 19.38 -2.78 -18.17
N HIS A 132 20.05 -2.06 -17.27
CA HIS A 132 21.32 -2.50 -16.68
C HIS A 132 21.06 -2.97 -15.26
N TYR A 133 21.52 -4.17 -14.94
CA TYR A 133 21.28 -4.79 -13.64
C TYR A 133 22.48 -5.62 -13.19
N ASN A 134 22.58 -5.84 -11.88
CA ASN A 134 23.51 -6.79 -11.30
C ASN A 134 22.74 -8.07 -11.00
N ASP A 135 23.06 -9.16 -11.70
CA ASP A 135 22.46 -10.48 -11.55
C ASP A 135 23.04 -11.20 -10.33
N HIS A 136 22.19 -11.53 -9.36
CA HIS A 136 22.60 -12.16 -8.12
C HIS A 136 22.59 -13.69 -8.19
N ALA A 137 22.05 -14.31 -9.25
CA ALA A 137 22.04 -15.77 -9.39
C ALA A 137 23.44 -16.35 -9.66
N GLU A 138 24.33 -15.55 -10.27
CA GLU A 138 25.68 -15.94 -10.66
C GLU A 138 26.77 -15.25 -9.83
N GLY A 139 26.40 -14.50 -8.79
CA GLY A 139 27.32 -13.72 -7.96
C GLY A 139 27.87 -14.48 -6.74
N THR A 140 29.06 -14.08 -6.27
CA THR A 140 29.62 -14.49 -4.98
C THR A 140 29.42 -13.38 -3.94
N ASP A 141 29.19 -13.74 -2.67
CA ASP A 141 29.10 -12.81 -1.54
C ASP A 141 28.09 -11.65 -1.70
N GLY A 142 27.02 -11.87 -2.48
CA GLY A 142 25.97 -10.87 -2.72
C GLY A 142 26.33 -9.79 -3.75
N VAL A 143 27.53 -9.84 -4.34
CA VAL A 143 27.93 -8.97 -5.46
C VAL A 143 27.45 -9.61 -6.77
N GLY A 144 26.42 -9.03 -7.37
CA GLY A 144 25.87 -9.55 -8.63
C GLY A 144 26.74 -9.22 -9.85
N ILE A 145 26.61 -10.00 -10.92
CA ILE A 145 27.31 -9.79 -12.19
C ILE A 145 26.57 -8.76 -13.03
N ALA A 146 27.27 -7.74 -13.53
CA ALA A 146 26.67 -6.73 -14.40
C ALA A 146 26.19 -7.35 -15.73
N LYS A 147 24.91 -7.19 -16.02
CA LYS A 147 24.24 -7.64 -17.24
C LYS A 147 23.36 -6.54 -17.82
N THR A 148 23.02 -6.70 -19.10
CA THR A 148 22.06 -5.83 -19.79
C THR A 148 20.94 -6.63 -20.42
N LEU A 149 19.76 -6.02 -20.54
CA LEU A 149 18.60 -6.61 -21.21
C LEU A 149 17.89 -5.55 -22.06
N LYS A 150 17.64 -5.88 -23.32
CA LYS A 150 16.87 -5.05 -24.25
C LYS A 150 15.38 -5.40 -24.16
N VAL A 151 14.54 -4.40 -23.94
CA VAL A 151 13.08 -4.55 -23.85
C VAL A 151 12.37 -3.44 -24.61
N ASP A 152 11.11 -3.68 -24.95
CA ASP A 152 10.30 -2.74 -25.71
C ASP A 152 9.56 -1.78 -24.76
N LEU A 153 9.14 -2.27 -23.59
CA LEU A 153 8.48 -1.49 -22.53
C LEU A 153 9.06 -1.76 -21.15
N VAL A 154 8.88 -0.79 -20.25
CA VAL A 154 9.27 -0.90 -18.85
C VAL A 154 8.09 -0.50 -17.94
N ILE A 155 7.76 -1.37 -16.99
CA ILE A 155 6.88 -1.06 -15.87
C ILE A 155 7.76 -0.88 -14.62
N GLY A 156 7.83 0.34 -14.11
CA GLY A 156 8.50 0.65 -12.84
C GLY A 156 7.59 0.33 -11.66
N ALA A 157 7.90 -0.73 -10.93
CA ALA A 157 7.21 -1.20 -9.73
C ALA A 157 8.17 -1.28 -8.52
N ASP A 158 9.27 -0.54 -8.56
CA ASP A 158 10.45 -0.62 -7.68
C ASP A 158 10.34 0.25 -6.42
N GLY A 159 9.10 0.44 -5.97
CA GLY A 159 8.80 1.05 -4.68
C GLY A 159 9.04 2.55 -4.61
N ALA A 160 9.03 3.09 -3.39
CA ALA A 160 9.06 4.52 -3.18
C ALA A 160 10.39 5.20 -3.59
N ASN A 161 11.48 4.44 -3.66
CA ASN A 161 12.80 4.93 -4.06
C ASN A 161 13.11 4.62 -5.53
N SER A 162 12.07 4.50 -6.36
CA SER A 162 12.13 4.04 -7.75
C SER A 162 13.27 4.66 -8.56
N ARG A 163 14.13 3.80 -9.10
CA ARG A 163 15.20 4.16 -10.03
C ARG A 163 14.64 4.34 -11.44
N VAL A 164 13.58 3.60 -11.79
CA VAL A 164 12.87 3.78 -13.07
C VAL A 164 12.25 5.19 -13.12
N ALA A 165 11.60 5.63 -12.04
CA ALA A 165 11.04 6.97 -11.94
C ALA A 165 12.11 8.07 -12.07
N LYS A 166 13.28 7.88 -11.45
CA LYS A 166 14.42 8.81 -11.60
C LYS A 166 14.94 8.86 -13.03
N ALA A 167 15.05 7.71 -13.71
CA ALA A 167 15.56 7.64 -15.07
C ALA A 167 14.71 8.41 -16.08
N ILE A 168 13.39 8.45 -15.88
CA ILE A 168 12.45 9.15 -16.76
C ILE A 168 12.12 10.58 -16.30
N ASP A 169 12.81 11.09 -15.29
CA ASP A 169 12.53 12.39 -14.66
C ASP A 169 11.05 12.54 -14.26
N ALA A 170 10.57 11.60 -13.45
CA ALA A 170 9.17 11.51 -13.07
C ALA A 170 8.68 12.64 -12.14
N GLY A 171 9.60 13.45 -11.60
CA GLY A 171 9.38 14.39 -10.51
C GLY A 171 9.21 13.70 -9.16
N ASP A 172 9.40 14.45 -8.07
CA ASP A 172 9.29 13.95 -6.70
C ASP A 172 7.85 14.01 -6.16
N TYR A 173 7.61 13.30 -5.05
CA TYR A 173 6.42 13.44 -4.22
C TYR A 173 6.80 13.65 -2.76
N ASN A 174 5.82 14.09 -1.95
CA ASN A 174 5.92 14.04 -0.50
C ASN A 174 5.70 12.61 0.02
N TYR A 175 6.34 12.28 1.13
CA TYR A 175 6.20 10.98 1.76
C TYR A 175 6.08 11.09 3.29
N ALA A 176 5.38 10.12 3.86
CA ALA A 176 5.45 9.77 5.26
C ALA A 176 6.56 8.74 5.50
N ILE A 177 7.03 8.65 6.74
CA ILE A 177 7.87 7.57 7.23
C ILE A 177 7.00 6.69 8.13
N ALA A 178 6.85 5.43 7.76
CA ALA A 178 6.33 4.41 8.66
C ALA A 178 7.47 3.74 9.41
N PHE A 179 7.27 3.51 10.70
CA PHE A 179 8.17 2.78 11.57
C PHE A 179 7.36 1.76 12.36
N GLN A 180 7.85 0.53 12.47
CA GLN A 180 7.19 -0.50 13.27
C GLN A 180 8.16 -1.47 13.90
N GLU A 181 7.70 -2.08 14.98
CA GLU A 181 8.32 -3.21 15.63
C GLU A 181 7.40 -4.42 15.49
N ARG A 182 7.98 -5.56 15.09
CA ARG A 182 7.31 -6.85 15.24
C ARG A 182 7.57 -7.32 16.66
N ILE A 183 6.52 -7.51 17.44
CA ILE A 183 6.60 -7.89 18.86
C ILE A 183 5.88 -9.21 19.04
N ARG A 184 6.64 -10.26 19.35
CA ARG A 184 6.07 -11.55 19.76
C ARG A 184 5.59 -11.41 21.19
N ILE A 185 4.29 -11.62 21.42
CA ILE A 185 3.65 -11.45 22.74
C ILE A 185 3.17 -12.81 23.28
N PRO A 186 2.96 -12.94 24.60
CA PRO A 186 2.42 -14.16 25.21
C PRO A 186 1.09 -14.62 24.60
N ALA A 187 0.78 -15.92 24.68
CA ALA A 187 -0.39 -16.52 24.04
C ALA A 187 -1.73 -15.95 24.55
N ASP A 188 -1.84 -15.66 25.85
CA ASP A 188 -3.01 -15.01 26.46
C ASP A 188 -3.23 -13.60 25.89
N LYS A 189 -2.16 -12.89 25.56
CA LYS A 189 -2.23 -11.57 24.89
C LYS A 189 -2.55 -11.70 23.41
N MET A 190 -2.01 -12.70 22.72
CA MET A 190 -2.37 -12.98 21.33
C MET A 190 -3.85 -13.34 21.17
N ALA A 191 -4.47 -14.00 22.15
CA ALA A 191 -5.90 -14.32 22.13
C ALA A 191 -6.78 -13.06 22.02
N TYR A 192 -6.38 -11.95 22.64
CA TYR A 192 -7.08 -10.67 22.49
C TYR A 192 -7.05 -10.13 21.05
N TYR A 193 -6.01 -10.48 20.28
CA TYR A 193 -5.81 -10.07 18.90
C TYR A 193 -6.13 -11.18 17.88
N GLU A 194 -6.93 -12.18 18.26
CA GLU A 194 -7.35 -13.26 17.36
C GLU A 194 -8.14 -12.71 16.15
N ASP A 195 -9.10 -11.83 16.39
CA ASP A 195 -9.92 -11.19 15.35
C ASP A 195 -9.93 -9.66 15.44
N ARG A 196 -8.94 -9.08 16.14
CA ARG A 196 -8.93 -7.67 16.51
C ARG A 196 -7.67 -6.94 16.06
N ALA A 197 -7.85 -5.71 15.58
CA ALA A 197 -6.78 -4.74 15.36
C ALA A 197 -7.08 -3.43 16.09
N GLU A 198 -6.04 -2.67 16.40
CA GLU A 198 -6.16 -1.39 17.09
C GLU A 198 -5.49 -0.27 16.28
N MET A 199 -6.15 0.89 16.24
CA MET A 199 -5.67 2.12 15.63
C MET A 199 -5.73 3.24 16.67
N TYR A 200 -4.60 3.91 16.85
CA TYR A 200 -4.41 4.97 17.83
C TYR A 200 -4.20 6.29 17.10
N VAL A 201 -4.95 7.31 17.48
CA VAL A 201 -4.77 8.68 16.99
C VAL A 201 -4.36 9.59 18.14
N GLY A 202 -3.45 10.51 17.85
CA GLY A 202 -2.99 11.51 18.83
C GLY A 202 -1.63 12.06 18.43
N ASN A 203 -1.37 13.33 18.75
CA ASN A 203 -0.09 13.97 18.46
C ASN A 203 1.11 13.28 19.14
N ASP A 204 0.87 12.56 20.24
CA ASP A 204 1.87 11.79 20.99
C ASP A 204 2.29 10.49 20.29
N VAL A 205 1.41 9.90 19.48
CA VAL A 205 1.67 8.66 18.74
C VAL A 205 1.85 8.86 17.25
N SER A 206 1.17 9.83 16.64
CA SER A 206 1.27 10.15 15.22
C SER A 206 0.62 11.52 14.90
N PRO A 207 1.43 12.57 14.65
CA PRO A 207 0.94 13.93 14.46
C PRO A 207 0.27 14.19 13.10
N ASP A 208 0.45 13.30 12.13
CA ASP A 208 -0.07 13.47 10.76
C ASP A 208 -0.91 12.26 10.29
N PHE A 209 -0.96 11.21 11.09
CA PHE A 209 -1.41 9.86 10.74
C PHE A 209 -2.01 9.18 11.98
N TYR A 210 -1.95 7.85 12.03
CA TYR A 210 -2.28 7.04 13.18
C TYR A 210 -1.12 6.08 13.49
N ALA A 211 -1.14 5.53 14.70
CA ALA A 211 -0.33 4.39 15.12
C ALA A 211 -1.20 3.13 15.19
N TRP A 212 -0.61 1.95 15.16
CA TRP A 212 -1.35 0.70 15.05
C TRP A 212 -0.77 -0.42 15.92
N VAL A 213 -1.65 -1.36 16.26
CA VAL A 213 -1.30 -2.71 16.72
C VAL A 213 -2.06 -3.70 15.86
N PHE A 214 -1.37 -4.26 14.86
CA PHE A 214 -1.99 -5.16 13.87
C PHE A 214 -1.47 -6.59 14.04
N PRO A 215 -2.35 -7.58 14.26
CA PRO A 215 -1.91 -8.94 14.50
C PRO A 215 -1.41 -9.64 13.24
N LYS A 216 -0.60 -10.66 13.48
CA LYS A 216 -0.12 -11.66 12.55
C LYS A 216 -0.32 -13.03 13.21
N TYR A 217 0.32 -14.06 12.69
CA TYR A 217 0.08 -15.43 13.15
C TYR A 217 0.60 -15.69 14.58
N ASP A 218 1.74 -15.11 14.98
CA ASP A 218 2.39 -15.33 16.29
C ASP A 218 2.88 -14.04 16.97
N HIS A 219 2.62 -12.88 16.37
CA HIS A 219 3.10 -11.58 16.84
C HIS A 219 2.16 -10.46 16.42
N VAL A 220 2.40 -9.27 16.94
CA VAL A 220 1.77 -8.02 16.49
C VAL A 220 2.80 -7.10 15.84
N ALA A 221 2.38 -6.36 14.83
CA ALA A 221 3.11 -5.21 14.33
C ALA A 221 2.63 -3.96 15.11
N VAL A 222 3.53 -3.38 15.89
CA VAL A 222 3.29 -2.14 16.66
C VAL A 222 4.05 -1.02 15.99
N GLY A 223 3.34 -0.04 15.42
CA GLY A 223 3.99 0.98 14.61
C GLY A 223 3.28 2.31 14.57
N THR A 224 3.95 3.27 13.93
CA THR A 224 3.49 4.64 13.72
C THR A 224 3.93 5.16 12.36
N GLY A 225 3.17 6.12 11.81
CA GLY A 225 3.54 6.89 10.63
C GLY A 225 3.63 8.38 10.94
N THR A 226 4.48 9.12 10.25
CA THR A 226 4.51 10.59 10.31
C THR A 226 5.06 11.19 9.03
N MET A 227 4.65 12.40 8.68
CA MET A 227 5.17 13.10 7.51
C MET A 227 6.67 13.38 7.67
N LYS A 228 7.40 13.46 6.54
CA LYS A 228 8.85 13.74 6.53
C LYS A 228 9.26 14.92 7.42
N VAL A 229 8.44 15.98 7.49
CA VAL A 229 8.70 17.16 8.33
C VAL A 229 8.83 16.81 9.83
N ASN A 230 8.14 15.77 10.28
CA ASN A 230 8.12 15.31 11.66
C ASN A 230 9.02 14.07 11.89
N GLN A 231 9.81 13.64 10.90
CA GLN A 231 10.58 12.38 10.98
C GLN A 231 11.53 12.31 12.18
N ALA A 232 12.04 13.46 12.67
CA ALA A 232 12.91 13.51 13.85
C ALA A 232 12.21 12.99 15.12
N ARG A 233 10.87 13.06 15.18
CA ARG A 233 10.06 12.59 16.31
C ARG A 233 9.76 11.09 16.25
N ILE A 234 10.11 10.36 15.17
CA ILE A 234 9.63 8.99 14.94
C ILE A 234 9.92 8.02 16.10
N LYS A 235 11.07 8.15 16.76
CA LYS A 235 11.42 7.33 17.94
C LYS A 235 10.57 7.67 19.17
N GLN A 236 10.30 8.96 19.39
CA GLN A 236 9.40 9.41 20.46
C GLN A 236 7.97 8.92 20.21
N LEU A 237 7.50 9.02 18.96
CA LEU A 237 6.18 8.54 18.56
C LEU A 237 6.05 7.02 18.75
N GLN A 238 7.08 6.25 18.38
CA GLN A 238 7.14 4.81 18.64
C GLN A 238 7.08 4.51 20.14
N ALA A 239 7.81 5.27 20.97
CA ALA A 239 7.73 5.11 22.42
C ALA A 239 6.33 5.43 22.96
N GLY A 240 5.65 6.43 22.39
CA GLY A 240 4.27 6.78 22.69
C GLY A 240 3.30 5.62 22.45
N ILE A 241 3.33 5.01 21.25
CA ILE A 241 2.46 3.85 20.97
C ILE A 241 2.79 2.66 21.85
N ARG A 242 4.08 2.38 22.13
CA ARG A 242 4.47 1.33 23.08
C ARG A 242 3.91 1.57 24.47
N ALA A 243 3.93 2.81 24.96
CA ALA A 243 3.38 3.17 26.27
C ALA A 243 1.85 2.98 26.30
N ARG A 244 1.14 3.41 25.26
CA ARG A 244 -0.32 3.29 25.18
C ARG A 244 -0.81 1.86 25.00
N ALA A 245 -0.02 1.01 24.34
CA ALA A 245 -0.32 -0.41 24.18
C ALA A 245 0.31 -1.29 25.27
N ALA A 246 0.96 -0.72 26.31
CA ALA A 246 1.84 -1.44 27.22
C ALA A 246 1.18 -2.67 27.89
N HIS A 247 -0.08 -2.55 28.31
CA HIS A 247 -0.81 -3.68 28.93
C HIS A 247 -1.13 -4.79 27.93
N ARG A 248 -1.34 -4.44 26.65
CA ARG A 248 -1.62 -5.38 25.57
C ARG A 248 -0.38 -6.14 25.11
N ILE A 249 0.78 -5.48 25.13
CA ILE A 249 2.05 -6.05 24.68
C ILE A 249 2.99 -6.48 25.83
N ALA A 250 2.48 -6.50 27.06
CA ALA A 250 3.24 -6.89 28.24
C ALA A 250 3.86 -8.29 28.07
N GLY A 251 5.13 -8.43 28.47
CA GLY A 251 5.91 -9.66 28.25
C GLY A 251 6.36 -9.87 26.80
N GLY A 252 6.09 -8.92 25.91
CA GLY A 252 6.47 -9.01 24.50
C GLY A 252 7.98 -8.86 24.25
N LYS A 253 8.48 -9.58 23.25
CA LYS A 253 9.85 -9.50 22.74
C LYS A 253 9.86 -8.90 21.34
N ILE A 254 10.61 -7.81 21.15
CA ILE A 254 10.85 -7.25 19.82
C ILE A 254 11.69 -8.25 19.03
N ILE A 255 11.17 -8.69 17.89
CA ILE A 255 11.84 -9.65 16.99
C ILE A 255 12.35 -8.98 15.71
N LYS A 256 11.81 -7.81 15.36
CA LYS A 256 12.24 -7.04 14.20
C LYS A 256 11.88 -5.56 14.37
N VAL A 257 12.75 -4.68 13.90
CA VAL A 257 12.52 -3.24 13.81
C VAL A 257 12.62 -2.84 12.35
N GLU A 258 11.63 -2.10 11.86
CA GLU A 258 11.46 -1.85 10.43
C GLU A 258 11.00 -0.42 10.16
N ALA A 259 11.48 0.18 9.07
CA ALA A 259 11.03 1.49 8.62
C ALA A 259 10.98 1.57 7.09
N HIS A 260 10.02 2.32 6.55
CA HIS A 260 9.93 2.55 5.11
C HIS A 260 9.20 3.86 4.77
N PRO A 261 9.62 4.57 3.70
CA PRO A 261 8.85 5.69 3.18
C PRO A 261 7.52 5.24 2.55
N ILE A 262 6.48 6.02 2.74
CA ILE A 262 5.15 5.85 2.15
C ILE A 262 4.85 7.09 1.31
N PRO A 263 4.71 6.99 -0.02
CA PRO A 263 4.32 8.13 -0.84
C PRO A 263 2.94 8.64 -0.45
N GLU A 264 2.75 9.97 -0.42
CA GLU A 264 1.46 10.56 -0.04
C GLU A 264 0.69 11.14 -1.23
N HIS A 265 1.33 11.22 -2.39
CA HIS A 265 0.73 11.73 -3.61
C HIS A 265 1.35 11.06 -4.84
N PRO A 266 0.59 10.98 -5.94
CA PRO A 266 1.13 10.54 -7.22
C PRO A 266 2.29 11.43 -7.68
N ARG A 267 3.24 10.83 -8.41
CA ARG A 267 4.28 11.61 -9.10
C ARG A 267 3.67 12.51 -10.19
N PRO A 268 4.28 13.67 -10.49
CA PRO A 268 3.86 14.54 -11.59
C PRO A 268 3.77 13.79 -12.93
N ARG A 269 4.76 12.92 -13.20
CA ARG A 269 4.78 12.10 -14.41
C ARG A 269 4.79 10.62 -14.02
N ARG A 270 3.79 9.89 -14.49
CA ARG A 270 3.62 8.44 -14.24
C ARG A 270 3.84 7.59 -15.51
N VAL A 271 3.86 8.25 -16.67
CA VAL A 271 4.12 7.64 -17.98
C VAL A 271 5.00 8.60 -18.78
N VAL A 272 6.11 8.10 -19.34
CA VAL A 272 7.03 8.84 -20.22
C VAL A 272 7.57 7.89 -21.28
N GLY A 273 7.38 8.21 -22.55
CA GLY A 273 7.66 7.29 -23.65
C GLY A 273 6.92 5.97 -23.44
N ARG A 274 7.65 4.85 -23.47
CA ARG A 274 7.08 3.52 -23.17
C ARG A 274 7.45 2.98 -21.79
N VAL A 275 7.57 3.89 -20.84
CA VAL A 275 7.77 3.58 -19.42
C VAL A 275 6.53 4.00 -18.64
N ALA A 276 5.97 3.09 -17.86
CA ALA A 276 4.86 3.37 -16.95
C ALA A 276 5.24 3.03 -15.50
N LEU A 277 4.80 3.85 -14.55
CA LEU A 277 5.00 3.61 -13.12
C LEU A 277 3.72 3.06 -12.49
N VAL A 278 3.88 2.15 -11.53
CA VAL A 278 2.77 1.53 -10.76
C VAL A 278 3.13 1.45 -9.27
N GLY A 279 2.12 1.23 -8.43
CA GLY A 279 2.31 1.15 -6.98
C GLY A 279 2.97 2.39 -6.38
N ASP A 280 3.82 2.16 -5.36
CA ASP A 280 4.54 3.23 -4.69
C ASP A 280 5.43 4.04 -5.64
N ALA A 281 5.96 3.43 -6.72
CA ALA A 281 6.78 4.14 -7.70
C ALA A 281 5.97 5.25 -8.39
N ALA A 282 4.68 5.02 -8.61
CA ALA A 282 3.72 6.01 -9.13
C ALA A 282 3.07 6.88 -8.04
N GLY A 283 3.20 6.53 -6.76
CA GLY A 283 2.57 7.21 -5.63
C GLY A 283 1.09 6.87 -5.45
N THR A 284 0.71 5.60 -5.66
CA THR A 284 -0.69 5.15 -5.54
C THR A 284 -1.08 4.75 -4.11
N VAL A 285 -0.45 5.27 -3.07
CA VAL A 285 -0.92 5.03 -1.70
C VAL A 285 -2.03 6.02 -1.38
N THR A 286 -3.07 5.57 -0.66
CA THR A 286 -4.15 6.47 -0.23
C THR A 286 -3.81 7.21 1.05
N LYS A 287 -4.21 8.47 1.07
CA LYS A 287 -4.14 9.34 2.25
C LYS A 287 -5.08 8.88 3.34
N SER A 288 -4.88 9.41 4.56
CA SER A 288 -5.64 9.08 5.77
C SER A 288 -5.43 7.64 6.26
N SER A 289 -5.63 6.64 5.39
CA SER A 289 -5.45 5.22 5.73
C SER A 289 -4.03 4.70 5.53
N GLY A 290 -3.19 5.33 4.69
CA GLY A 290 -1.85 4.82 4.37
C GLY A 290 -1.87 3.48 3.62
N GLU A 291 -3.01 3.08 3.07
CA GLU A 291 -3.17 1.81 2.38
C GLU A 291 -2.52 1.83 1.00
N GLY A 292 -1.60 0.89 0.79
CA GLY A 292 -0.87 0.78 -0.48
C GLY A 292 -0.98 -0.58 -1.17
N ILE A 293 -1.24 -1.68 -0.45
CA ILE A 293 -1.09 -3.04 -1.01
C ILE A 293 -2.08 -3.28 -2.16
N TYR A 294 -3.38 -3.08 -1.91
CA TYR A 294 -4.41 -3.24 -2.94
C TYR A 294 -4.18 -2.30 -4.11
N PHE A 295 -3.93 -1.01 -3.85
CA PHE A 295 -3.72 -0.03 -4.91
C PHE A 295 -2.45 -0.29 -5.72
N ALA A 296 -1.41 -0.84 -5.10
CA ALA A 296 -0.22 -1.30 -5.79
C ALA A 296 -0.54 -2.47 -6.73
N ALA A 297 -1.14 -3.54 -6.22
CA ALA A 297 -1.55 -4.69 -7.03
C ALA A 297 -2.49 -4.28 -8.18
N LYS A 298 -3.49 -3.46 -7.87
CA LYS A 298 -4.48 -2.98 -8.82
C LYS A 298 -3.88 -2.08 -9.90
N SER A 299 -2.99 -1.16 -9.54
CA SER A 299 -2.31 -0.30 -10.54
C SER A 299 -1.43 -1.12 -11.48
N GLY A 300 -0.71 -2.11 -10.94
CA GLY A 300 0.05 -3.08 -11.72
C GLY A 300 -0.82 -3.81 -12.75
N ARG A 301 -1.92 -4.42 -12.28
CA ARG A 301 -2.88 -5.12 -13.14
C ARG A 301 -3.50 -4.20 -14.20
N MET A 302 -4.00 -3.02 -13.82
CA MET A 302 -4.64 -2.08 -14.76
C MET A 302 -3.66 -1.56 -15.82
N CYS A 303 -2.40 -1.34 -15.45
CA CYS A 303 -1.34 -0.97 -16.40
C CYS A 303 -1.09 -2.11 -17.39
N ALA A 304 -0.93 -3.34 -16.91
CA ALA A 304 -0.74 -4.52 -17.75
C ALA A 304 -1.94 -4.82 -18.66
N GLU A 305 -3.18 -4.73 -18.15
CA GLU A 305 -4.40 -4.87 -18.95
C GLU A 305 -4.44 -3.86 -20.10
N THR A 306 -4.06 -2.61 -19.82
CA THR A 306 -3.98 -1.56 -20.84
C THR A 306 -2.90 -1.88 -21.87
N ILE A 307 -1.74 -2.41 -21.45
CA ILE A 307 -0.70 -2.86 -22.38
C ILE A 307 -1.20 -4.02 -23.25
N VAL A 308 -1.85 -5.03 -22.67
CA VAL A 308 -2.40 -6.18 -23.40
C VAL A 308 -3.40 -5.72 -24.46
N GLU A 309 -4.37 -4.88 -24.08
CA GLU A 309 -5.37 -4.33 -25.00
C GLU A 309 -4.73 -3.51 -26.11
N THR A 310 -3.91 -2.52 -25.75
CA THR A 310 -3.34 -1.57 -26.71
C THR A 310 -2.25 -2.18 -27.57
N SER A 311 -1.60 -3.27 -27.15
CA SER A 311 -0.64 -4.02 -27.95
C SER A 311 -1.28 -5.09 -28.83
N ASN A 312 -2.60 -5.32 -28.71
CA ASN A 312 -3.27 -6.50 -29.29
C ASN A 312 -2.55 -7.80 -28.88
N SER A 313 -2.45 -8.03 -27.56
CA SER A 313 -1.74 -9.17 -26.96
C SER A 313 -0.29 -9.32 -27.44
N GLY A 314 0.43 -8.18 -27.51
CA GLY A 314 1.84 -8.14 -27.87
C GLY A 314 2.16 -8.08 -29.36
N ALA A 315 1.16 -7.97 -30.25
CA ALA A 315 1.35 -7.86 -31.70
C ALA A 315 1.93 -6.51 -32.16
N LYS A 316 1.79 -5.45 -31.37
CA LYS A 316 2.39 -4.13 -31.62
C LYS A 316 2.94 -3.50 -30.35
N ILE A 317 3.87 -2.56 -30.49
CA ILE A 317 4.47 -1.82 -29.38
C ILE A 317 3.56 -0.64 -29.01
N PRO A 318 3.02 -0.55 -27.77
CA PRO A 318 2.22 0.60 -27.34
C PRO A 318 3.02 1.91 -27.35
N THR A 319 2.33 3.01 -27.66
CA THR A 319 2.85 4.38 -27.59
C THR A 319 2.68 4.98 -26.18
N GLU A 320 3.26 6.16 -25.94
CA GLU A 320 3.03 6.89 -24.68
C GLU A 320 1.54 7.23 -24.48
N ALA A 321 0.83 7.57 -25.56
CA ALA A 321 -0.59 7.88 -25.50
C ALA A 321 -1.43 6.66 -25.10
N ASP A 322 -1.07 5.47 -25.62
CA ASP A 322 -1.69 4.20 -25.24
C ASP A 322 -1.49 3.92 -23.74
N LEU A 323 -0.26 4.08 -23.23
CA LEU A 323 0.04 3.89 -21.81
C LEU A 323 -0.67 4.91 -20.90
N LYS A 324 -0.90 6.15 -21.38
CA LYS A 324 -1.67 7.16 -20.64
C LYS A 324 -3.14 6.79 -20.46
N LEU A 325 -3.69 5.85 -21.24
CA LEU A 325 -5.04 5.32 -21.01
C LEU A 325 -5.16 4.65 -19.63
N TYR A 326 -4.11 4.00 -19.15
CA TYR A 326 -4.09 3.43 -17.79
C TYR A 326 -4.29 4.52 -16.74
N ILE A 327 -3.58 5.65 -16.86
CA ILE A 327 -3.72 6.79 -15.94
C ILE A 327 -5.14 7.38 -16.00
N LYS A 328 -5.69 7.56 -17.20
CA LYS A 328 -7.06 8.04 -17.37
C LYS A 328 -8.09 7.11 -16.73
N ARG A 329 -7.92 5.79 -16.87
CA ARG A 329 -8.79 4.77 -16.25
C ARG A 329 -8.64 4.75 -14.74
N TRP A 330 -7.41 4.88 -14.23
CA TRP A 330 -7.12 4.99 -12.80
C TRP A 330 -7.79 6.21 -12.19
N ASP A 331 -7.56 7.40 -12.76
CA ASP A 331 -8.08 8.66 -12.24
C ASP A 331 -9.61 8.68 -12.31
N LYS A 332 -10.22 8.10 -13.37
CA LYS A 332 -11.68 7.92 -13.45
C LYS A 332 -12.22 7.00 -12.36
N LYS A 333 -11.52 5.90 -12.05
CA LYS A 333 -12.00 4.88 -11.10
C LYS A 333 -11.79 5.30 -9.64
N TYR A 334 -10.64 5.89 -9.32
CA TYR A 334 -10.23 6.16 -7.95
C TYR A 334 -10.03 7.63 -7.61
N GLY A 335 -10.09 8.55 -8.57
CA GLY A 335 -9.83 9.98 -8.32
C GLY A 335 -10.70 10.56 -7.22
N MET A 336 -12.00 10.21 -7.19
CA MET A 336 -12.91 10.63 -6.12
C MET A 336 -12.55 10.02 -4.76
N THR A 337 -12.14 8.75 -4.71
CA THR A 337 -11.67 8.11 -3.48
C THR A 337 -10.46 8.85 -2.90
N TYR A 338 -9.49 9.19 -3.74
CA TYR A 338 -8.29 9.93 -3.31
C TYR A 338 -8.62 11.34 -2.83
N LEU A 339 -9.54 12.03 -3.51
CA LEU A 339 -10.00 13.37 -3.11
C LEU A 339 -10.66 13.35 -1.73
N VAL A 340 -11.58 12.40 -1.50
CA VAL A 340 -12.28 12.27 -0.21
C VAL A 340 -11.29 11.96 0.91
N LEU A 341 -10.36 11.03 0.69
CA LEU A 341 -9.36 10.66 1.70
C LEU A 341 -8.36 11.79 2.00
N ASP A 342 -8.00 12.61 1.00
CA ASP A 342 -7.18 13.82 1.21
C ASP A 342 -7.91 14.86 2.09
N ILE A 343 -9.21 15.08 1.83
CA ILE A 343 -10.03 15.99 2.66
C ILE A 343 -10.11 15.46 4.10
N LEU A 344 -10.40 14.16 4.29
CA LEU A 344 -10.48 13.55 5.61
C LEU A 344 -9.18 13.71 6.40
N GLN A 345 -8.02 13.47 5.76
CA GLN A 345 -6.72 13.67 6.39
C GLN A 345 -6.53 15.13 6.82
N ARG A 346 -6.81 16.08 5.93
CA ARG A 346 -6.65 17.52 6.19
C ARG A 346 -7.59 18.06 7.27
N VAL A 347 -8.74 17.45 7.49
CA VAL A 347 -9.71 17.89 8.51
C VAL A 347 -9.41 17.25 9.86
N PHE A 348 -9.26 15.93 9.91
CA PHE A 348 -9.29 15.18 11.18
C PHE A 348 -7.91 14.94 11.81
N TYR A 349 -6.83 15.02 11.05
CA TYR A 349 -5.47 14.73 11.53
C TYR A 349 -4.68 16.02 11.84
N ARG A 350 -5.35 17.14 12.11
CA ARG A 350 -4.69 18.43 12.41
C ARG A 350 -4.38 18.59 13.89
N THR A 351 -5.37 18.39 14.74
CA THR A 351 -5.27 18.59 16.18
C THR A 351 -5.90 17.43 16.93
N ASP A 352 -5.54 17.26 18.20
CA ASP A 352 -6.12 16.21 19.02
C ASP A 352 -7.63 16.41 19.21
N ALA A 353 -8.11 17.66 19.27
CA ALA A 353 -9.53 17.99 19.22
C ALA A 353 -10.26 17.41 17.99
N THR A 354 -9.67 17.57 16.80
CA THR A 354 -10.24 17.01 15.57
C THR A 354 -10.15 15.47 15.53
N ARG A 355 -9.13 14.88 16.17
CA ARG A 355 -9.00 13.42 16.30
C ARG A 355 -10.01 12.83 17.27
N GLU A 356 -10.31 13.52 18.36
CA GLU A 356 -11.40 13.15 19.27
C GLU A 356 -12.73 13.12 18.53
N ALA A 357 -13.03 14.18 17.77
CA ALA A 357 -14.23 14.25 16.94
C ALA A 357 -14.29 13.12 15.91
N PHE A 358 -13.15 12.75 15.32
CA PHE A 358 -13.06 11.62 14.38
C PHE A 358 -13.40 10.29 15.05
N VAL A 359 -12.81 9.99 16.21
CA VAL A 359 -13.09 8.74 16.95
C VAL A 359 -14.52 8.72 17.46
N GLU A 360 -15.06 9.84 17.95
CA GLU A 360 -16.48 9.94 18.32
C GLU A 360 -17.38 9.66 17.13
N MET A 361 -17.09 10.23 15.95
CA MET A 361 -17.85 9.98 14.73
C MET A 361 -17.83 8.49 14.34
N CYS A 362 -16.71 7.79 14.55
CA CYS A 362 -16.61 6.35 14.34
C CYS A 362 -17.48 5.51 15.29
N SER A 363 -18.12 6.08 16.32
CA SER A 363 -19.10 5.36 17.16
C SER A 363 -20.49 5.26 16.52
N ASP A 364 -20.76 6.03 15.45
CA ASP A 364 -22.01 5.96 14.71
C ASP A 364 -21.99 4.78 13.73
N LEU A 365 -22.99 3.89 13.85
CA LEU A 365 -23.08 2.67 13.03
C LEU A 365 -23.20 2.96 11.53
N ASP A 366 -23.85 4.06 11.13
CA ASP A 366 -23.95 4.45 9.72
C ASP A 366 -22.56 4.82 9.16
N VAL A 367 -21.75 5.52 9.97
CA VAL A 367 -20.37 5.89 9.62
C VAL A 367 -19.46 4.66 9.58
N GLN A 368 -19.59 3.75 10.55
CA GLN A 368 -18.85 2.50 10.59
C GLN A 368 -19.10 1.69 9.32
N LYS A 369 -20.38 1.43 9.00
CA LYS A 369 -20.77 0.68 7.81
C LYS A 369 -20.21 1.31 6.54
N MET A 370 -20.39 2.61 6.34
CA MET A 370 -19.88 3.29 5.14
C MET A 370 -18.35 3.18 5.02
N THR A 371 -17.63 3.39 6.12
CA THR A 371 -16.16 3.39 6.11
C THR A 371 -15.62 2.00 5.81
N PHE A 372 -16.23 0.96 6.40
CA PHE A 372 -15.84 -0.42 6.14
C PHE A 372 -16.29 -0.92 4.78
N ASP A 373 -17.50 -0.62 4.31
CA ASP A 373 -17.92 -0.97 2.94
C ASP A 373 -16.96 -0.33 1.92
N SER A 374 -16.64 0.95 2.12
CA SER A 374 -15.70 1.67 1.26
C SER A 374 -14.29 1.08 1.34
N TYR A 375 -13.86 0.60 2.51
CA TYR A 375 -12.57 -0.05 2.68
C TYR A 375 -12.55 -1.47 2.11
N LEU A 376 -13.51 -2.32 2.42
CA LEU A 376 -13.56 -3.73 2.03
C LEU A 376 -13.76 -3.90 0.53
N TYR A 377 -14.58 -3.05 -0.09
CA TYR A 377 -14.97 -3.17 -1.50
C TYR A 377 -14.34 -2.13 -2.42
N LYS A 378 -13.69 -1.09 -1.87
CA LYS A 378 -13.04 -0.01 -2.62
C LYS A 378 -13.97 0.72 -3.59
N THR A 379 -15.25 0.73 -3.26
CA THR A 379 -16.30 1.50 -3.93
C THR A 379 -16.71 2.65 -3.02
N VAL A 380 -16.81 3.86 -3.59
CA VAL A 380 -17.44 4.97 -2.87
C VAL A 380 -18.93 4.73 -2.93
N VAL A 381 -19.52 4.27 -1.84
CA VAL A 381 -20.97 4.07 -1.77
C VAL A 381 -21.63 5.46 -1.70
N PRO A 382 -22.46 5.85 -2.68
CA PRO A 382 -23.17 7.12 -2.60
C PRO A 382 -24.11 7.10 -1.41
N MET A 383 -23.99 8.09 -0.53
CA MET A 383 -24.77 8.16 0.68
C MET A 383 -26.19 8.63 0.37
N ASN A 384 -27.17 8.07 1.08
CA ASN A 384 -28.51 8.66 1.12
C ASN A 384 -28.39 10.12 1.62
N PRO A 385 -28.94 11.11 0.91
CA PRO A 385 -28.82 12.53 1.27
C PRO A 385 -29.21 12.86 2.72
N LEU A 386 -30.19 12.17 3.29
CA LEU A 386 -30.63 12.36 4.68
C LEU A 386 -29.56 11.88 5.68
N ILE A 387 -28.94 10.74 5.40
CA ILE A 387 -27.82 10.23 6.21
C ILE A 387 -26.62 11.18 6.07
N GLN A 388 -26.40 11.75 4.88
CA GLN A 388 -25.31 12.70 4.64
C GLN A 388 -25.49 14.00 5.42
N MET A 389 -26.70 14.55 5.48
CA MET A 389 -27.00 15.69 6.34
C MET A 389 -26.82 15.35 7.82
N LYS A 390 -27.29 14.18 8.26
CA LYS A 390 -27.15 13.71 9.65
C LYS A 390 -25.67 13.56 10.05
N VAL A 391 -24.88 12.86 9.23
CA VAL A 391 -23.43 12.67 9.45
C VAL A 391 -22.72 14.02 9.43
N THR A 392 -23.01 14.89 8.46
CA THR A 392 -22.40 16.23 8.40
C THR A 392 -22.73 17.08 9.62
N ALA A 393 -23.99 17.10 10.06
CA ALA A 393 -24.41 17.81 11.26
C ALA A 393 -23.73 17.26 12.53
N LYS A 394 -23.64 15.93 12.66
CA LYS A 394 -22.90 15.27 13.75
C LYS A 394 -21.41 15.58 13.72
N THR A 395 -20.80 15.60 12.54
CA THR A 395 -19.39 15.97 12.36
C THR A 395 -19.15 17.41 12.78
N LEU A 396 -19.99 18.35 12.33
CA LEU A 396 -19.91 19.76 12.74
C LEU A 396 -20.09 19.91 14.26
N ALA A 397 -21.09 19.25 14.85
CA ALA A 397 -21.31 19.27 16.29
C ALA A 397 -20.15 18.65 17.09
N SER A 398 -19.52 17.60 16.56
CA SER A 398 -18.35 16.95 17.21
C SER A 398 -17.09 17.80 17.05
N LEU A 399 -16.88 18.47 15.91
CA LEU A 399 -15.81 19.44 15.75
C LEU A 399 -15.99 20.64 16.68
N LEU A 400 -17.21 21.15 16.83
CA LEU A 400 -17.53 22.24 17.77
C LEU A 400 -17.26 21.82 19.22
N ARG A 401 -17.70 20.62 19.63
CA ARG A 401 -17.43 20.07 20.97
C ARG A 401 -15.95 19.81 21.20
N GLY A 402 -15.25 19.23 20.22
CA GLY A 402 -13.82 18.99 20.27
C GLY A 402 -13.03 20.28 20.46
N ASN A 403 -13.39 21.36 19.74
CA ASN A 403 -12.76 22.67 19.90
C ASN A 403 -13.13 23.35 21.23
N ALA A 404 -14.31 23.10 21.79
CA ALA A 404 -14.72 23.64 23.09
C ALA A 404 -14.11 22.89 24.28
N LEU A 405 -13.69 21.62 24.08
CA LEU A 405 -13.08 20.76 25.10
C LEU A 405 -11.55 20.63 24.94
N ALA A 406 -10.98 21.25 23.90
CA ALA A 406 -9.53 21.31 23.71
C ALA A 406 -8.90 22.19 24.79
N PRO A 407 -7.89 21.71 25.52
CA PRO A 407 -7.18 22.51 26.52
C PRO A 407 -6.36 23.66 25.90
#